data_AF-A0A7X9BZM3-F1
#
_entry.id   AF-A0A7X9BZM3-F1
#
_cell.length_a   1.000
_cell.length_b   1.000
_cell.length_c   1.000
_cell.angle_alpha   90.00
_cell.angle_beta   90.00
_cell.angle_gamma   90.00
#
_symmetry.space_group_name_H-M   'P 1'
#
loop_
_entity.id
_entity.type
_entity.pdbx_description
1 polymer ?
#
loop_
_entity_poly.entity_id
_entity_poly.type
_entity_poly.pdbx_seq_one_letter_code
_entity_poly.pdbx_strand_id
1 'polypeptide(L)'
;MSQLTQALIEVEERLNSLLEEVQRLRPYVQSLEEENARLRRELCALPQQETERVIANAQQIQGVAHDNLERLYNEGFHVCHLHFGQPLEGGDCLFCTGFLMRD
;
A
#
# COMPACT_ATOMS: atom_id res chain seq x y z
N MET A 1 -17.41 -31.60 46.10
CA MET A 1 -17.90 -31.36 44.72
C MET A 1 -17.06 -32.22 43.78
N SER A 2 -17.69 -32.96 42.86
CA SER A 2 -17.04 -33.98 42.01
C SER A 2 -16.04 -33.35 41.02
N GLN A 3 -14.87 -33.95 40.79
CA GLN A 3 -13.89 -33.46 39.80
C GLN A 3 -14.50 -33.33 38.39
N LEU A 4 -15.44 -34.23 38.05
CA LEU A 4 -16.16 -34.17 36.77
C LEU A 4 -17.07 -32.94 36.67
N THR A 5 -17.71 -32.53 37.77
CA THR A 5 -18.53 -31.31 37.78
C THR A 5 -17.68 -30.05 37.61
N GLN A 6 -16.46 -30.03 38.15
CA GLN A 6 -15.54 -28.91 37.95
C GLN A 6 -15.07 -28.80 36.50
N ALA A 7 -14.70 -29.94 35.88
CA ALA A 7 -14.31 -29.97 34.47
C ALA A 7 -15.46 -29.55 33.53
N LEU A 8 -16.71 -29.91 33.88
CA LEU A 8 -17.88 -29.48 33.12
C LEU A 8 -18.06 -27.96 33.15
N ILE A 9 -17.94 -27.35 34.34
CA ILE A 9 -18.04 -25.90 34.53
C ILE A 9 -16.96 -25.16 33.72
N GLU A 10 -15.71 -25.63 33.76
CA GLU A 10 -14.62 -25.00 32.98
C GLU A 10 -14.88 -25.05 31.47
N VAL A 11 -15.47 -26.14 30.97
CA VAL A 11 -15.85 -26.26 29.55
C VAL A 11 -17.00 -25.31 29.21
N GLU A 12 -18.01 -25.20 30.08
CA GLU A 12 -19.13 -24.26 29.90
C GLU A 12 -18.64 -22.80 29.88
N GLU A 13 -17.74 -22.42 30.80
CA GLU A 13 -17.16 -21.08 30.85
C GLU A 13 -16.36 -20.76 29.58
N ARG A 14 -15.56 -21.72 29.09
CA ARG A 14 -14.82 -21.57 27.83
C ARG A 14 -15.75 -21.41 26.64
N LEU A 15 -16.82 -22.23 26.55
CA LEU A 15 -17.81 -22.12 25.49
C LEU A 15 -18.50 -20.75 25.50
N ASN A 16 -18.87 -20.24 26.67
CA ASN A 16 -19.47 -18.92 26.80
C ASN A 16 -18.50 -17.81 26.35
N SER A 17 -17.23 -17.89 26.76
CA SER A 17 -16.21 -16.91 26.32
C SER A 17 -16.03 -16.90 24.80
N LEU A 18 -16.01 -18.07 24.17
CA LEU A 18 -15.90 -18.20 22.72
C LEU A 18 -17.15 -17.66 22.03
N LEU A 19 -18.33 -17.90 22.59
CA LEU A 19 -19.59 -17.38 22.05
C LEU A 19 -19.60 -15.84 22.07
N GLU A 20 -19.17 -15.23 23.17
CA GLU A 20 -19.05 -13.78 23.29
C GLU A 20 -18.05 -13.21 22.28
N GLU A 21 -16.93 -13.89 22.06
CA GLU A 21 -15.92 -13.47 21.09
C GLU A 21 -16.45 -13.56 19.66
N VAL A 22 -17.16 -14.63 19.30
CA VAL A 22 -17.84 -14.74 17.99
C VAL A 22 -18.88 -13.62 17.82
N GLN A 23 -19.68 -13.32 18.85
CA GLN A 23 -20.65 -12.22 18.80
C GLN A 23 -19.98 -10.87 18.59
N ARG A 24 -18.82 -10.65 19.22
CA ARG A 24 -18.02 -9.41 19.09
C ARG A 24 -17.41 -9.27 17.70
N LEU A 25 -16.93 -10.36 17.11
CA LEU A 25 -16.29 -10.35 15.78
C LEU A 25 -17.28 -10.23 14.63
N ARG A 26 -18.51 -10.74 14.80
CA ARG A 26 -19.55 -10.72 13.77
C ARG A 26 -19.80 -9.36 13.11
N PRO A 27 -20.01 -8.24 13.85
CA PRO A 27 -20.21 -6.93 13.22
C PRO A 27 -18.96 -6.43 12.49
N TYR A 28 -17.76 -6.79 12.97
CA TYR A 28 -16.52 -6.41 12.32
C TYR A 28 -16.37 -7.10 10.96
N VAL A 29 -16.65 -8.40 10.90
CA VAL A 29 -16.67 -9.16 9.63
C VAL A 29 -17.66 -8.57 8.65
N GLN A 30 -18.89 -8.26 9.09
CA GLN A 30 -19.90 -7.63 8.23
C GLN A 30 -19.42 -6.29 7.66
N SER A 31 -18.84 -5.42 8.48
CA SER A 31 -18.31 -4.13 8.00
C SER A 31 -17.18 -4.30 6.98
N LEU A 32 -16.30 -5.29 7.19
CA LEU A 32 -15.20 -5.56 6.27
C LEU A 32 -15.71 -6.14 4.94
N GLU A 33 -16.72 -7.00 4.96
CA GLU A 33 -17.34 -7.54 3.76
C GLU A 33 -18.04 -6.44 2.95
N GLU A 34 -18.76 -5.54 3.61
CA GLU A 34 -19.40 -4.38 2.98
C GLU A 34 -18.38 -3.43 2.34
N GLU A 35 -17.31 -3.13 3.07
CA GLU A 35 -16.21 -2.29 2.57
C GLU A 35 -15.51 -2.95 1.38
N ASN A 36 -15.22 -4.26 1.46
CA ASN A 36 -14.61 -5.00 0.37
C ASN A 36 -15.50 -4.97 -0.88
N ALA A 37 -16.82 -5.14 -0.71
CA ALA A 37 -17.78 -5.05 -1.79
C ALA A 37 -17.89 -3.63 -2.38
N ARG A 38 -17.75 -2.58 -1.56
CA ARG A 38 -17.67 -1.20 -2.03
C ARG A 38 -16.41 -0.97 -2.86
N LEU A 39 -15.23 -1.31 -2.34
CA LEU A 39 -13.95 -1.14 -3.02
C LEU A 39 -13.90 -1.91 -4.34
N ARG A 40 -14.43 -3.14 -4.38
CA ARG A 40 -14.54 -3.92 -5.63
C ARG A 40 -15.42 -3.22 -6.67
N ARG A 41 -16.51 -2.57 -6.27
CA ARG A 41 -17.36 -1.79 -7.17
C ARG A 41 -16.63 -0.57 -7.70
N GLU A 42 -15.90 0.15 -6.84
CA GLU A 42 -15.07 1.29 -7.24
C GLU A 42 -13.98 0.87 -8.25
N LEU A 43 -13.31 -0.25 -8.01
CA LEU A 43 -12.32 -0.81 -8.94
C LEU A 43 -12.94 -1.21 -10.29
N CYS A 44 -14.16 -1.77 -10.31
CA CYS A 44 -14.86 -2.06 -11.57
C CYS A 44 -15.40 -0.79 -12.26
N ALA A 45 -15.66 0.27 -11.50
CA ALA A 45 -16.14 1.55 -12.02
C ALA A 45 -15.00 2.41 -12.57
N LEU A 46 -13.74 2.13 -12.22
CA LEU A 46 -12.58 2.72 -12.88
C LEU A 46 -12.63 2.35 -14.37
N PRO A 47 -12.72 3.34 -15.28
CA PRO A 47 -12.76 3.07 -16.69
C PRO A 47 -11.49 2.32 -17.09
N GLN A 48 -11.62 1.11 -17.65
CA GLN A 48 -10.48 0.41 -18.25
C GLN A 48 -9.71 1.31 -19.21
N GLN A 49 -10.42 2.18 -19.92
CA GLN A 49 -9.86 3.18 -20.81
C GLN A 49 -8.96 4.21 -20.12
N GLU A 50 -9.22 4.57 -18.85
CA GLU A 50 -8.35 5.49 -18.09
C GLU A 50 -7.10 4.77 -17.61
N THR A 51 -7.24 3.54 -17.12
CA THR A 51 -6.11 2.67 -16.77
C THR A 51 -5.21 2.39 -17.99
N GLU A 52 -5.79 2.06 -19.14
CA GLU A 52 -5.08 1.84 -20.40
C GLU A 52 -4.38 3.12 -20.87
N ARG A 53 -5.01 4.29 -20.72
CA ARG A 53 -4.38 5.58 -21.03
C ARG A 53 -3.18 5.87 -20.13
N VAL A 54 -3.28 5.60 -18.83
CA VAL A 54 -2.17 5.77 -17.88
C VAL A 54 -1.04 4.79 -18.21
N ILE A 55 -1.35 3.53 -18.50
CA ILE A 55 -0.36 2.51 -18.89
C ILE A 55 0.32 2.89 -20.21
N ALA A 56 -0.45 3.30 -21.23
CA ALA A 56 0.11 3.72 -22.51
C ALA A 56 0.97 4.98 -22.37
N ASN A 57 0.55 5.94 -21.56
CA ASN A 57 1.33 7.13 -21.25
C ASN A 57 2.63 6.78 -20.50
N ALA A 58 2.56 5.89 -19.51
CA ALA A 58 3.72 5.40 -18.78
C ALA A 58 4.71 4.64 -19.71
N GLN A 59 4.21 3.82 -20.63
CA GLN A 59 5.03 3.13 -21.64
C GLN A 59 5.66 4.12 -22.63
N GLN A 60 4.94 5.17 -23.02
CA GLN A 60 5.46 6.22 -23.90
C GLN A 60 6.53 7.09 -23.22
N ILE A 61 6.42 7.27 -21.90
CA ILE A 61 7.32 8.10 -21.09
C ILE A 61 8.49 7.28 -20.51
N GLN A 62 8.37 5.96 -20.45
CA GLN A 62 9.48 5.05 -20.08
C GLN A 62 10.68 5.31 -21.00
N GLY A 63 11.87 5.48 -20.40
CA GLY A 63 13.08 5.95 -21.09
C GLY A 63 13.19 7.48 -21.12
N VAL A 64 12.22 8.17 -21.71
CA VAL A 64 12.24 9.65 -21.85
C VAL A 64 12.26 10.36 -20.50
N ALA A 65 11.55 9.85 -19.49
CA ALA A 65 11.58 10.42 -18.15
C ALA A 65 12.94 10.26 -17.47
N HIS A 66 13.61 9.12 -17.67
CA HIS A 66 14.94 8.89 -17.10
C HIS A 66 15.96 9.81 -17.74
N ASP A 67 15.96 9.90 -19.08
CA ASP A 67 16.82 10.81 -19.85
C ASP A 67 16.63 12.28 -19.43
N ASN A 68 15.39 12.70 -19.18
CA ASN A 68 15.10 14.06 -18.73
C ASN A 68 15.64 14.34 -17.32
N LEU A 69 15.55 13.38 -16.41
CA LEU A 69 16.09 13.53 -15.06
C LEU A 69 17.62 13.52 -15.07
N GLU A 70 18.23 12.68 -15.90
CA GLU A 70 19.69 12.70 -16.11
C GLU A 70 20.14 14.07 -16.66
N ARG A 71 19.39 14.62 -17.62
CA ARG A 71 19.65 15.96 -18.15
C ARG A 71 19.56 17.05 -17.08
N LEU A 72 18.51 17.05 -16.25
CA LEU A 72 18.36 18.02 -15.15
C LEU A 72 19.50 17.92 -14.14
N TYR A 73 19.95 16.69 -13.84
CA TYR A 73 21.13 16.47 -12.99
C TYR A 73 22.39 17.06 -13.60
N ASN A 74 22.63 16.83 -14.89
CA ASN A 74 23.78 17.38 -15.63
C ASN A 74 23.73 18.92 -15.78
N GLU A 75 22.53 19.52 -15.78
CA GLU A 75 22.34 20.97 -15.73
C GLU A 75 22.62 21.55 -14.33
N GLY A 76 22.88 20.70 -13.32
CA GLY A 76 23.27 21.09 -11.97
C GLY A 76 22.09 21.17 -11.00
N PHE A 77 21.02 20.40 -11.20
CA PHE A 77 19.88 20.35 -10.29
C PHE A 77 19.73 18.98 -9.62
N HIS A 78 19.27 18.98 -8.38
CA HIS A 78 18.92 17.74 -7.69
C HIS A 78 17.66 17.10 -8.30
N VAL A 79 17.71 15.77 -8.51
CA VAL A 79 16.56 14.97 -8.94
C VAL A 79 16.06 13.99 -7.87
N CYS A 80 16.70 13.98 -6.69
CA CYS A 80 16.24 13.19 -5.56
C CYS A 80 15.06 13.85 -4.84
N HIS A 81 14.25 13.04 -4.16
CA HIS A 81 13.06 13.49 -3.42
C HIS A 81 13.36 14.49 -2.27
N LEU A 82 14.61 14.62 -1.83
CA LEU A 82 15.01 15.51 -0.73
C LEU A 82 15.21 16.95 -1.20
N HIS A 83 15.74 17.15 -2.40
CA HIS A 83 16.21 18.45 -2.88
C HIS A 83 15.73 18.78 -4.30
N PHE A 84 14.69 18.12 -4.79
CA PHE A 84 14.26 18.20 -6.19
C PHE A 84 14.20 19.65 -6.72
N GLY A 85 14.92 19.90 -7.83
CA GLY A 85 14.98 21.20 -8.50
C GLY A 85 15.86 22.26 -7.83
N GLN A 86 16.51 21.96 -6.70
CA GLN A 86 17.49 22.85 -6.08
C GLN A 86 18.85 22.73 -6.79
N PRO A 87 19.66 23.81 -6.82
CA PRO A 87 20.99 23.77 -7.42
C PRO A 87 21.93 22.83 -6.63
N LEU A 88 22.83 22.15 -7.35
CA LEU A 88 23.89 21.33 -6.77
C LEU A 88 24.96 22.25 -6.16
N GLU A 89 24.85 22.49 -4.85
CA GLU A 89 25.83 23.29 -4.09
C GLU A 89 27.03 22.43 -3.69
N GLY A 90 27.82 21.99 -4.69
CA GLY A 90 29.09 21.30 -4.50
C GLY A 90 29.04 19.78 -4.64
N GLY A 91 29.71 19.27 -5.69
CA GLY A 91 29.97 17.83 -5.90
C GLY A 91 28.75 16.99 -6.26
N ASP A 92 28.98 15.68 -6.45
CA ASP A 92 27.94 14.72 -6.79
C ASP A 92 27.03 14.37 -5.60
N CYS A 93 25.71 14.31 -5.84
CA CYS A 93 24.73 13.93 -4.83
C CYS A 93 24.49 12.40 -4.87
N LEU A 94 24.96 11.68 -3.84
CA LEU A 94 24.81 10.22 -3.72
C LEU A 94 23.37 9.73 -3.93
N PHE A 95 22.37 10.49 -3.49
CA PHE A 95 20.96 10.14 -3.67
C PHE A 95 20.50 10.32 -5.12
N CYS A 96 20.98 11.32 -5.84
CA CYS A 96 20.66 11.51 -7.25
C CYS A 96 21.32 10.40 -8.08
N THR A 97 22.58 10.09 -7.81
CA THR A 97 23.31 9.02 -8.50
C THR A 97 22.68 7.65 -8.24
N GLY A 98 22.35 7.34 -6.98
CA GLY A 98 21.69 6.08 -6.63
C GLY A 98 20.26 5.95 -7.16
N PHE A 99 19.58 7.08 -7.40
CA PHE A 99 18.27 7.11 -8.05
C PHE A 99 18.38 6.89 -9.57
N LEU A 100 19.38 7.48 -10.23
CA LEU A 100 19.58 7.37 -11.68
C LEU A 100 20.21 6.03 -12.11
N MET A 101 21.07 5.42 -11.28
CA MET A 101 21.78 4.17 -11.62
C MET A 101 21.06 2.88 -11.19
N ARG A 102 19.87 2.98 -10.59
CA ARG A 102 19.10 1.80 -10.18
C ARG A 102 18.14 1.43 -11.30
N ASP A 103 18.52 0.41 -12.08
CA ASP A 103 17.62 -0.29 -13.01
C ASP A 103 16.43 -0.93 -12.27
#